data_AF-A0A7C8E3Z1-F1
#
_entry.id   AF-A0A7C8E3Z1-F1
#
_cell.length_a   1.000
_cell.length_b   1.000
_cell.length_c   1.000
_cell.angle_alpha   90.00
_cell.angle_beta   90.00
_cell.angle_gamma   90.00
#
_symmetry.space_group_name_H-M   'P 1'
#
loop_
_entity.id
_entity.type
_entity.pdbx_description
1 polymer ?
#
loop_
_entity_poly.entity_id
_entity_poly.type
_entity_poly.pdbx_seq_one_letter_code
_entity_poly.pdbx_strand_id
1 'polypeptide(L)'
;ERTYLDKVEGYSGEKVLYVGERVDGKYGIVVVKIVTKKDTEILVKYKLKNKGGEWLAYDISIQGVSLVNNYRKQFNSIMTRSSYEDLVKKLRKKVEGE
;
A
#
# COMPACT_ATOMS: atom_id res chain seq x y z
N GLU A 1 3.40 -6.71 -12.97
CA GLU A 1 2.73 -5.80 -12.01
C GLU A 1 3.71 -5.29 -10.95
N ARG A 2 4.23 -4.08 -11.18
CA ARG A 2 4.94 -3.24 -10.19
C ARG A 2 4.18 -1.94 -9.86
N THR A 3 3.01 -1.77 -10.49
CA THR A 3 2.32 -0.50 -10.72
C THR A 3 1.83 0.26 -9.48
N TYR A 4 1.76 -0.35 -8.29
CA TYR A 4 1.26 0.33 -7.08
C TYR A 4 2.36 0.68 -6.08
N LEU A 5 3.36 -0.20 -5.88
CA LEU A 5 4.56 0.15 -5.11
C LEU A 5 5.40 1.18 -5.88
N ASP A 6 5.57 1.02 -7.19
CA ASP A 6 6.28 2.02 -8.02
C ASP A 6 5.60 3.39 -7.98
N LYS A 7 4.27 3.43 -7.79
CA LYS A 7 3.55 4.69 -7.57
C LYS A 7 3.95 5.28 -6.22
N VAL A 8 3.86 4.51 -5.13
CA VAL A 8 4.21 4.98 -3.78
C VAL A 8 5.69 5.37 -3.65
N GLU A 9 6.62 4.56 -4.18
CA GLU A 9 8.07 4.82 -4.19
C GLU A 9 8.44 5.95 -5.15
N GLY A 10 7.73 6.06 -6.27
CA GLY A 10 7.86 7.16 -7.23
C GLY A 10 7.45 8.52 -6.69
N TYR A 11 6.70 8.57 -5.58
CA TYR A 11 6.29 9.80 -4.90
C TYR A 11 7.35 10.33 -3.92
N SER A 12 8.61 9.92 -4.06
CA SER A 12 9.74 10.51 -3.33
C SER A 12 10.04 11.94 -3.81
N GLY A 13 9.75 12.91 -2.95
CA GLY A 13 9.97 14.35 -3.21
C GLY A 13 8.73 15.11 -3.72
N GLU A 14 7.57 14.48 -3.74
CA GLU A 14 6.30 15.13 -4.13
C GLU A 14 5.62 15.80 -2.94
N LYS A 15 4.80 16.84 -3.21
CA LYS A 15 4.11 17.58 -2.15
C LYS A 15 2.98 16.72 -1.59
N VAL A 16 3.07 16.39 -0.30
CA VAL A 16 2.01 15.67 0.42
C VAL A 16 1.18 16.70 1.20
N LEU A 17 -0.12 16.74 0.91
CA LEU A 17 -1.09 17.61 1.56
C LEU A 17 -1.99 16.78 2.46
N TYR A 18 -2.01 17.08 3.75
CA TYR A 18 -2.98 16.50 4.67
C TYR A 18 -4.39 16.97 4.31
N VAL A 19 -5.34 16.02 4.21
CA VAL A 19 -6.74 16.30 3.89
C VAL A 19 -7.63 16.14 5.12
N GLY A 20 -7.34 15.14 5.94
CA GLY A 20 -8.12 14.87 7.15
C GLY A 20 -7.93 13.45 7.66
N GLU A 21 -8.54 13.17 8.81
CA GLU A 21 -8.51 11.86 9.42
C GLU A 21 -9.84 11.47 10.05
N ARG A 22 -10.01 10.16 10.23
CA ARG A 22 -11.12 9.59 10.99
C ARG A 22 -10.59 8.45 11.85
N VAL A 23 -10.93 8.47 13.13
CA VAL A 23 -10.64 7.41 14.09
C VAL A 23 -11.92 6.66 14.45
N ASP A 24 -11.83 5.34 14.52
CA ASP A 24 -12.90 4.43 14.93
C ASP A 24 -12.30 3.35 15.85
N GLY A 25 -12.37 3.60 17.16
CA GLY A 25 -11.73 2.79 18.18
C GLY A 25 -10.22 2.65 17.95
N LYS A 26 -9.77 1.42 17.71
CA LYS A 26 -8.35 1.09 17.43
C LYS A 26 -7.95 1.26 15.96
N TYR A 27 -8.86 1.70 15.10
CA TYR A 27 -8.60 1.87 13.68
C TYR A 27 -8.65 3.35 13.31
N GLY A 28 -7.85 3.73 12.32
CA GLY A 28 -7.78 5.10 11.82
C GLY A 28 -7.65 5.11 10.31
N ILE A 29 -8.11 6.19 9.70
CA ILE A 29 -7.85 6.50 8.30
C ILE A 29 -7.31 7.91 8.25
N VAL A 30 -6.10 8.08 7.70
CA VAL A 30 -5.55 9.38 7.34
C VAL A 30 -5.62 9.53 5.83
N VAL A 31 -6.21 10.62 5.37
CA VAL A 31 -6.33 10.97 3.96
C VAL A 31 -5.30 12.04 3.64
N VAL A 32 -4.48 11.75 2.64
CA VAL A 32 -3.54 12.72 2.07
C VAL A 32 -3.80 12.85 0.58
N LYS A 33 -3.42 14.01 0.05
CA LYS A 33 -3.35 14.28 -1.37
C LYS A 33 -1.88 14.42 -1.76
N ILE A 34 -1.43 13.57 -2.66
CA ILE A 34 -0.10 13.65 -3.25
C ILE A 34 -0.21 14.45 -4.55
N VAL A 35 0.59 15.51 -4.68
CA VAL A 35 0.67 16.32 -5.90
C VAL A 35 1.95 15.94 -6.63
N THR A 36 1.79 15.28 -7.77
CA THR A 36 2.92 14.80 -8.56
C THR A 36 3.70 15.93 -9.22
N LYS A 37 4.91 15.65 -9.72
CA LYS A 37 5.69 16.62 -10.53
C LYS A 37 4.97 17.13 -11.78
N LYS A 38 3.91 16.45 -12.23
CA LYS A 38 3.08 16.81 -13.38
C LYS A 38 1.74 17.46 -12.95
N ASP A 39 1.66 17.99 -11.73
CA ASP A 39 0.45 18.58 -11.13
C ASP A 39 -0.78 17.67 -11.09
N THR A 40 -0.57 16.34 -11.20
CA THR A 40 -1.64 15.37 -11.00
C THR A 40 -1.84 15.17 -9.50
N GLU A 41 -3.08 15.34 -9.04
CA GLU A 41 -3.48 15.10 -7.66
C GLU A 41 -3.96 13.66 -7.44
N ILE A 42 -3.45 13.00 -6.41
CA ILE A 42 -3.76 11.61 -6.10
C ILE A 42 -4.16 11.50 -4.64
N LEU A 43 -5.40 11.08 -4.40
CA LEU A 43 -5.88 10.79 -3.06
C LEU A 43 -5.37 9.42 -2.58
N VAL A 44 -4.70 9.44 -1.44
CA VAL A 44 -4.15 8.28 -0.77
C VAL A 44 -4.74 8.19 0.64
N LYS A 45 -5.22 7.00 0.99
CA LYS A 45 -5.74 6.70 2.33
C LYS A 45 -4.80 5.74 3.03
N TYR A 46 -4.19 6.18 4.13
CA TYR A 46 -3.46 5.32 5.04
C TYR A 46 -4.43 4.73 6.05
N LYS A 47 -4.53 3.40 6.09
CA LYS A 47 -5.28 2.71 7.15
C LYS A 47 -4.32 2.38 8.27
N LEU A 48 -4.67 2.87 9.45
CA LEU A 48 -3.86 2.78 10.65
C LEU A 48 -4.54 1.87 11.67
N LYS A 49 -3.72 1.21 12.48
CA LYS A 49 -4.17 0.45 13.64
C LYS A 49 -3.39 0.90 14.86
N ASN A 50 -4.09 1.28 15.91
CA ASN A 50 -3.50 1.58 17.20
C ASN A 50 -3.10 0.27 17.89
N LYS A 51 -1.84 0.16 18.27
CA LYS A 51 -1.29 -0.91 19.10
C LYS A 51 -0.65 -0.28 20.33
N GLY A 52 -1.36 -0.31 21.46
CA GLY A 52 -0.81 0.16 22.73
C GLY A 52 -0.48 1.66 22.76
N GLY A 53 -1.26 2.49 22.06
CA GLY A 53 -1.00 3.92 21.94
C GLY A 53 -0.25 4.32 20.66
N GLU A 54 0.40 3.37 19.99
CA GLU A 54 1.15 3.63 18.76
C GLU A 54 0.30 3.36 17.51
N TRP A 55 0.22 4.33 16.60
CA TRP A 55 -0.49 4.18 15.34
C TRP A 55 0.43 3.64 14.25
N LEU A 56 0.10 2.46 13.73
CA LEU A 56 0.88 1.81 12.68
C LEU A 56 0.06 1.69 11.40
N ALA A 57 0.65 2.08 10.27
CA ALA A 57 0.05 1.85 8.96
C ALA A 57 0.07 0.35 8.63
N TYR A 58 -1.07 -0.20 8.24
CA TYR A 58 -1.19 -1.61 7.85
C TYR A 58 -1.68 -1.80 6.42
N ASP A 59 -2.25 -0.78 5.80
CA ASP A 59 -2.70 -0.81 4.40
C ASP A 59 -2.72 0.61 3.84
N ILE A 60 -2.46 0.71 2.54
CA ILE A 60 -2.53 1.96 1.78
C ILE A 60 -3.55 1.75 0.68
N SER A 61 -4.48 2.69 0.53
CA SER A 61 -5.43 2.70 -0.57
C SER A 61 -5.20 3.89 -1.48
N ILE A 62 -4.96 3.61 -2.76
CA ILE A 62 -4.75 4.62 -3.80
C ILE A 62 -5.95 4.53 -4.74
N GLN A 63 -6.69 5.63 -4.88
CA GLN A 63 -7.88 5.67 -5.75
C GLN A 63 -8.88 4.52 -5.48
N GLY A 64 -9.04 4.15 -4.21
CA GLY A 64 -9.96 3.08 -3.78
C GLY A 64 -9.39 1.65 -3.87
N VAL A 65 -8.21 1.46 -4.44
CA VAL A 65 -7.55 0.14 -4.52
C VAL A 65 -6.65 -0.03 -3.29
N SER A 66 -6.92 -1.04 -2.47
CA SER A 66 -6.07 -1.42 -1.32
C SER A 66 -4.86 -2.22 -1.80
N LEU A 67 -3.68 -1.83 -1.35
CA LEU A 67 -2.42 -2.52 -1.65
C LEU A 67 -2.44 -3.94 -1.08
N VAL A 68 -2.88 -4.10 0.17
CA VAL A 68 -3.00 -5.42 0.82
C VAL A 68 -3.96 -6.33 0.06
N ASN A 69 -5.13 -5.83 -0.33
CA ASN A 69 -6.10 -6.63 -1.09
C ASN A 69 -5.59 -6.98 -2.49
N ASN A 70 -4.86 -6.08 -3.13
CA ASN A 70 -4.24 -6.33 -4.43
C ASN A 70 -3.23 -7.48 -4.34
N TYR A 71 -2.27 -7.42 -3.40
CA TYR A 71 -1.31 -8.51 -3.20
C TYR A 71 -1.96 -9.81 -2.78
N ARG A 72 -2.98 -9.78 -1.90
CA ARG A 72 -3.72 -10.99 -1.52
C ARG A 72 -4.33 -11.70 -2.74
N LYS A 73 -4.92 -10.95 -3.68
CA LYS A 73 -5.45 -11.52 -4.93
C LYS A 73 -4.34 -12.16 -5.78
N GLN A 74 -3.20 -11.48 -5.93
CA GLN A 74 -2.06 -12.02 -6.68
C GLN A 74 -1.50 -13.30 -6.03
N PHE A 75 -1.32 -13.31 -4.71
CA PHE A 75 -0.81 -14.46 -3.98
C PHE A 75 -1.78 -15.63 -4.04
N ASN A 76 -3.09 -15.40 -3.89
CA ASN A 76 -4.10 -16.45 -4.05
C ASN A 76 -4.05 -17.06 -5.47
N SER A 77 -3.93 -16.22 -6.51
CA SER A 77 -3.77 -16.70 -7.89
C SER A 77 -2.54 -17.60 -8.04
N ILE A 78 -1.41 -17.24 -7.41
CA ILE A 78 -0.20 -18.07 -7.41
C ILE A 78 -0.42 -19.38 -6.65
N MET A 79 -1.00 -19.33 -5.44
CA MET A 79 -1.22 -20.49 -4.58
C MET A 79 -2.23 -21.49 -5.17
N THR A 80 -3.16 -21.04 -6.03
CA THR A 80 -4.03 -21.98 -6.76
C THR A 80 -3.29 -22.85 -7.78
N ARG A 81 -2.07 -22.48 -8.16
CA ARG A 81 -1.28 -23.15 -9.21
C ARG A 81 0.10 -23.62 -8.73
N SER A 82 0.45 -23.33 -7.47
CA SER A 82 1.79 -23.61 -6.92
C SER A 82 1.76 -23.66 -5.40
N SER A 83 2.81 -24.21 -4.79
CA SER A 83 2.91 -24.35 -3.34
C SER A 83 3.20 -23.02 -2.65
N TYR A 84 3.06 -22.98 -1.33
CA TYR A 84 3.51 -21.85 -0.52
C TYR A 84 5.03 -21.61 -0.66
N GLU A 85 5.83 -22.68 -0.73
CA GLU A 85 7.27 -22.59 -0.91
C GLU A 85 7.62 -21.90 -2.23
N ASP A 86 6.89 -22.21 -3.30
CA ASP A 86 7.05 -21.55 -4.60
C ASP A 86 6.72 -20.06 -4.54
N LEU A 87 5.68 -19.69 -3.79
CA LEU A 87 5.35 -18.28 -3.55
C LEU A 87 6.49 -17.57 -2.81
N VAL A 88 7.01 -18.14 -1.73
CA VAL A 88 8.13 -17.57 -0.97
C VAL A 88 9.38 -17.44 -1.85
N LYS A 89 9.69 -18.46 -2.66
CA LYS A 89 10.82 -18.43 -3.60
C LYS A 89 10.66 -17.32 -4.64
N LYS A 90 9.46 -17.13 -5.19
CA LYS A 90 9.16 -16.03 -6.12
C LYS A 90 9.31 -14.65 -5.45
N LEU A 91 8.89 -14.51 -4.20
CA LEU A 91 9.02 -13.26 -3.45
C LEU A 91 10.49 -12.92 -3.18
N ARG A 92 11.32 -13.89 -2.76
CA ARG A 92 12.76 -13.69 -2.55
C ARG A 92 13.46 -13.22 -3.83
N LYS A 93 13.24 -13.93 -4.94
CA LYS A 93 13.76 -13.53 -6.27
C LYS A 93 13.37 -12.10 -6.65
N LYS A 94 12.13 -11.70 -6.37
CA LYS A 94 11.64 -10.35 -6.70
C LYS A 94 12.30 -9.25 -5.85
N VAL A 95 12.72 -9.56 -4.62
CA VAL A 95 13.40 -8.61 -3.72
C VAL A 95 14.91 -8.55 -4.00
N GLU A 96 15.52 -9.67 -4.36
CA GLU A 96 16.96 -9.79 -4.64
C GLU A 96 17.37 -9.16 -5.98
N GLY A 97 16.40 -8.74 -6.81
CA GLY A 97 16.66 -8.04 -8.06
C GLY A 97 17.11 -8.99 -9.18
N GLU A 98 16.22 -9.89 -9.60
CA GLU A 98 16.27 -10.55 -10.92
C GLU A 98 15.12 -10.04 -11.82
#